data_AF-A0A081SHL4-F1
#
_entry.id   AF-A0A081SHL4-F1
#
_cell.length_a   1.000
_cell.length_b   1.000
_cell.length_c   1.000
_cell.angle_alpha   90.00
_cell.angle_beta   90.00
_cell.angle_gamma   90.00
#
_symmetry.space_group_name_H-M   'P 1'
#
loop_
_entity.id
_entity.type
_entity.pdbx_description
1 polymer ?
#
loop_
_entity_poly.entity_id
_entity_poly.type
_entity_poly.pdbx_seq_one_letter_code
_entity_poly.pdbx_strand_id
1 'polypeptide(L)'
;MPNPAGDNKPRATFEERTVLLGDIFPTLKMLQGVPNIDAIGETVKYKTVGKANYDEIFKEAAEINARTKQTKFLVGKYGKDPAGFGAAAAKGLGDKASEVTDFKKLLPMLLESLNRDNGRAADLLKRLSGLKPQDDFSALDVNGVVGAISQAKTNLEETAADAPKLVEEIGKLTK
;
A
#
# COMPACT_ATOMS: atom_id res chain seq x y z
N MET A 1 -46.12 16.49 -13.81
CA MET A 1 -46.01 15.96 -12.43
C MET A 1 -44.71 16.50 -11.84
N PRO A 2 -44.70 17.12 -10.65
CA PRO A 2 -43.47 17.60 -10.03
C PRO A 2 -42.64 16.39 -9.58
N ASN A 3 -41.34 16.42 -9.89
CA ASN A 3 -40.35 15.44 -9.44
C ASN A 3 -40.27 15.52 -7.90
N PRO A 4 -40.57 14.45 -7.14
CA PRO A 4 -40.53 14.51 -5.68
C PRO A 4 -39.06 14.60 -5.25
N ALA A 5 -38.67 15.78 -4.76
CA ALA A 5 -37.43 16.06 -4.02
C ALA A 5 -36.25 15.14 -4.39
N GLY A 6 -35.66 15.39 -5.56
CA GLY A 6 -34.42 14.74 -5.97
C GLY A 6 -33.34 15.01 -4.93
N ASP A 7 -32.76 13.94 -4.40
CA ASP A 7 -31.59 13.97 -3.51
C ASP A 7 -30.48 14.74 -4.25
N ASN A 8 -30.32 16.04 -3.93
CA ASN A 8 -29.48 17.00 -4.67
C ASN A 8 -27.97 16.77 -4.43
N LYS A 9 -27.62 15.58 -3.97
CA LYS A 9 -26.25 15.17 -3.61
C LYS A 9 -25.49 14.78 -4.87
N PRO A 10 -24.17 15.06 -4.91
CA PRO A 10 -23.35 14.73 -6.07
C PRO A 10 -23.30 13.22 -6.31
N ARG A 11 -23.20 12.84 -7.58
CA ARG A 11 -22.89 11.46 -7.99
C ARG A 11 -21.42 11.18 -7.70
N ALA A 12 -21.10 9.94 -7.31
CA ALA A 12 -19.71 9.51 -7.19
C ALA A 12 -19.12 9.24 -8.59
N THR A 13 -17.83 9.50 -8.76
CA THR A 13 -17.08 9.12 -9.96
C THR A 13 -16.10 8.01 -9.61
N PHE A 14 -16.38 6.80 -10.11
CA PHE A 14 -15.59 5.63 -9.78
C PHE A 14 -14.47 5.40 -10.78
N GLU A 15 -13.22 5.36 -10.31
CA GLU A 15 -12.07 4.93 -11.11
C GLU A 15 -11.25 3.91 -10.33
N GLU A 16 -10.81 2.84 -11.01
CA GLU A 16 -9.84 1.91 -10.44
C GLU A 16 -8.43 2.49 -10.63
N ARG A 17 -7.67 2.50 -9.54
CA ARG A 17 -6.30 2.97 -9.48
C ARG A 17 -5.43 1.88 -8.85
N THR A 18 -4.14 1.91 -9.15
CA THR A 18 -3.16 0.97 -8.61
C THR A 18 -1.99 1.71 -8.00
N VAL A 19 -1.44 1.13 -6.94
CA VAL A 19 -0.14 1.46 -6.39
C VAL A 19 0.78 0.30 -6.69
N LEU A 20 1.83 0.55 -7.46
CA LEU A 20 2.85 -0.44 -7.73
C LEU A 20 3.80 -0.53 -6.52
N LEU A 21 4.15 -1.74 -6.11
CA LEU A 21 5.08 -1.96 -5.00
C LEU A 21 6.45 -1.34 -5.31
N GLY A 22 6.97 -1.44 -6.53
CA GLY A 22 8.23 -0.81 -6.92
C GLY A 22 8.28 0.72 -6.81
N ASP A 23 7.14 1.42 -6.80
CA ASP A 23 7.10 2.88 -6.70
C ASP A 23 7.21 3.39 -5.25
N ILE A 24 7.14 2.48 -4.28
CA ILE A 24 7.03 2.81 -2.87
C ILE A 24 8.38 3.14 -2.22
N PHE A 25 9.43 2.38 -2.56
CA PHE A 25 10.80 2.65 -2.15
C PHE A 25 11.58 3.07 -3.40
N PRO A 26 12.02 4.34 -3.52
CA PRO A 26 12.71 4.81 -4.72
C PRO A 26 13.93 3.97 -5.10
N THR A 27 14.64 3.42 -4.11
CA THR A 27 15.78 2.53 -4.29
C THR A 27 15.41 1.21 -4.97
N LEU A 28 14.19 0.73 -4.79
CA LEU A 28 13.72 -0.54 -5.35
C LEU A 28 13.09 -0.40 -6.73
N LYS A 29 12.84 0.83 -7.19
CA LYS A 29 12.24 1.10 -8.50
C LYS A 29 13.04 0.49 -9.65
N MET A 30 14.37 0.49 -9.54
CA MET A 30 15.25 -0.11 -10.53
C MET A 30 15.10 -1.63 -10.64
N LEU A 31 14.58 -2.29 -9.62
CA LEU A 31 14.38 -3.75 -9.59
C LEU A 31 13.01 -4.16 -10.16
N GLN A 32 12.16 -3.20 -10.56
CA GLN A 32 10.87 -3.49 -11.14
C GLN A 32 11.04 -4.23 -12.48
N GLY A 33 10.34 -5.37 -12.61
CA GLY A 33 10.39 -6.19 -13.83
C GLY A 33 11.66 -7.03 -13.97
N VAL A 34 12.56 -7.02 -12.96
CA VAL A 34 13.72 -7.91 -12.94
C VAL A 34 13.28 -9.34 -12.58
N PRO A 35 13.63 -10.34 -13.42
CA PRO A 35 13.31 -11.74 -13.15
C PRO A 35 13.85 -12.19 -11.79
N ASN A 36 13.03 -12.92 -11.03
CA ASN A 36 13.30 -13.37 -9.66
C ASN A 36 13.16 -12.28 -8.59
N ILE A 37 12.73 -11.06 -8.94
CA ILE A 37 12.32 -10.02 -7.99
C ILE A 37 10.88 -9.57 -8.31
N ASP A 38 10.10 -10.48 -8.89
CA ASP A 38 8.83 -10.22 -9.58
C ASP A 38 7.76 -9.57 -8.70
N ALA A 39 7.75 -9.83 -7.38
CA ALA A 39 6.79 -9.22 -6.47
C ALA A 39 6.97 -7.69 -6.33
N ILE A 40 8.10 -7.11 -6.75
CA ILE A 40 8.26 -5.65 -6.85
C ILE A 40 7.38 -5.08 -7.97
N GLY A 41 7.05 -5.88 -8.99
CA GLY A 41 6.13 -5.51 -10.07
C GLY A 41 4.64 -5.69 -9.73
N GLU A 42 4.30 -6.23 -8.55
CA GLU A 42 2.91 -6.38 -8.12
C GLU A 42 2.28 -5.02 -7.76
N THR A 43 0.94 -4.99 -7.69
CA THR A 43 0.17 -3.78 -7.42
C THR A 43 -0.89 -3.99 -6.34
N VAL A 44 -1.13 -2.97 -5.51
CA VAL A 44 -2.31 -2.84 -4.67
C VAL A 44 -3.35 -1.97 -5.37
N LYS A 45 -4.56 -2.51 -5.57
CA LYS A 45 -5.67 -1.77 -6.17
C LYS A 45 -6.41 -0.94 -5.12
N TYR A 46 -6.94 0.20 -5.55
CA TYR A 46 -7.93 0.97 -4.82
C TYR A 46 -8.90 1.65 -5.78
N LYS A 47 -10.07 2.04 -5.28
CA LYS A 47 -11.10 2.73 -6.07
C LYS A 47 -11.29 4.14 -5.55
N THR A 48 -11.23 5.13 -6.43
CA THR A 48 -11.60 6.52 -6.12
C THR A 48 -13.10 6.72 -6.33
N VAL A 49 -13.65 7.75 -5.69
CA VAL A 49 -15.07 8.10 -5.70
C VAL A 49 -15.33 9.55 -6.12
N GLY A 50 -14.28 10.31 -6.45
CA GLY A 50 -14.40 11.69 -6.94
C GLY A 50 -14.51 12.74 -5.85
N LYS A 51 -14.16 12.38 -4.61
CA LYS A 51 -14.22 13.30 -3.47
C LYS A 51 -12.88 13.24 -2.74
N ALA A 52 -12.17 14.37 -2.74
CA ALA A 52 -10.77 14.44 -2.32
C ALA A 52 -10.51 13.82 -0.94
N ASN A 53 -11.35 14.11 0.06
CA ASN A 53 -11.16 13.57 1.42
C ASN A 53 -11.32 12.04 1.49
N TYR A 54 -12.10 11.42 0.60
CA TYR A 54 -12.23 9.97 0.49
C TYR A 54 -11.03 9.41 -0.28
N ASP A 55 -10.75 9.98 -1.44
CA ASP A 55 -9.73 9.50 -2.38
C ASP A 55 -8.33 9.55 -1.78
N GLU A 56 -8.02 10.59 -1.00
CA GLU A 56 -6.77 10.69 -0.24
C GLU A 56 -6.61 9.54 0.76
N ILE A 57 -7.67 9.21 1.52
CA ILE A 57 -7.62 8.11 2.49
C ILE A 57 -7.46 6.77 1.76
N PHE A 58 -8.19 6.57 0.66
CA PHE A 58 -8.14 5.32 -0.11
C PHE A 58 -6.77 5.09 -0.75
N LYS A 59 -6.18 6.15 -1.31
CA LYS A 59 -4.82 6.12 -1.84
C LYS A 59 -3.81 5.84 -0.73
N GLU A 60 -3.88 6.55 0.38
CA GLU A 60 -2.93 6.39 1.49
C GLU A 60 -3.01 4.97 2.09
N ALA A 61 -4.23 4.42 2.22
CA ALA A 61 -4.43 3.03 2.64
C ALA A 61 -3.79 2.01 1.69
N ALA A 62 -3.90 2.23 0.38
CA ALA A 62 -3.28 1.36 -0.62
C ALA A 62 -1.74 1.45 -0.60
N GLU A 63 -1.19 2.66 -0.42
CA GLU A 63 0.26 2.88 -0.32
C GLU A 63 0.86 2.23 0.93
N ILE A 64 0.16 2.33 2.06
CA ILE A 64 0.54 1.67 3.32
C ILE A 64 0.54 0.14 3.17
N ASN A 65 -0.49 -0.42 2.55
CA ASN A 65 -0.53 -1.87 2.28
C ASN A 65 0.58 -2.29 1.30
N ALA A 66 0.83 -1.50 0.25
CA ALA A 66 1.91 -1.75 -0.69
C ALA A 66 3.29 -1.78 -0.01
N ARG A 67 3.58 -0.81 0.89
CA ARG A 67 4.79 -0.80 1.75
C ARG A 67 4.93 -2.07 2.56
N THR A 68 3.84 -2.48 3.20
CA THR A 68 3.83 -3.66 4.07
C THR A 68 4.05 -4.94 3.28
N LYS A 69 3.36 -5.12 2.15
CA LYS A 69 3.51 -6.28 1.25
C LYS A 69 4.90 -6.37 0.64
N GLN A 70 5.44 -5.26 0.17
CA GLN A 70 6.79 -5.23 -0.38
C GLN A 70 7.83 -5.59 0.69
N THR A 71 7.68 -5.05 1.90
CA THR A 71 8.57 -5.38 3.03
C THR A 71 8.47 -6.87 3.37
N LYS A 72 7.25 -7.41 3.46
CA LYS A 72 7.00 -8.85 3.69
C LYS A 72 7.69 -9.73 2.67
N PHE A 73 7.60 -9.38 1.39
CA PHE A 73 8.29 -10.10 0.32
C PHE A 73 9.80 -10.07 0.51
N LEU A 74 10.38 -8.88 0.69
CA LEU A 74 11.82 -8.70 0.79
C LEU A 74 12.40 -9.43 2.01
N VAL A 75 11.78 -9.28 3.17
CA VAL A 75 12.20 -9.95 4.41
C VAL A 75 12.02 -11.46 4.31
N GLY A 76 10.88 -11.94 3.81
CA GLY A 76 10.65 -13.38 3.66
C GLY A 76 11.61 -14.05 2.68
N LYS A 77 12.00 -13.34 1.61
CA LYS A 77 12.89 -13.87 0.58
C LYS A 77 14.37 -13.74 0.91
N TYR A 78 14.79 -12.60 1.46
CA TYR A 78 16.20 -12.24 1.62
C TYR A 78 16.62 -12.06 3.09
N GLY A 79 15.71 -12.16 4.06
CA GLY A 79 16.03 -12.05 5.48
C GLY A 79 17.02 -13.10 5.97
N LYS A 80 16.88 -14.35 5.50
CA LYS A 80 17.77 -15.46 5.89
C LYS A 80 19.07 -15.51 5.08
N ASP A 81 19.07 -14.93 3.89
CA ASP A 81 20.24 -14.82 3.03
C ASP A 81 20.30 -13.41 2.38
N PRO A 82 20.84 -12.42 3.12
CA PRO A 82 20.97 -11.06 2.62
C PRO A 82 21.87 -10.94 1.38
N ALA A 83 22.84 -11.86 1.21
CA ALA A 83 23.74 -11.87 0.05
C ALA A 83 22.98 -12.27 -1.23
N GLY A 84 21.93 -13.09 -1.09
CA GLY A 84 21.04 -13.47 -2.18
C GLY A 84 20.32 -12.28 -2.84
N PHE A 85 20.09 -11.18 -2.12
CA PHE A 85 19.47 -9.98 -2.69
C PHE A 85 20.37 -9.28 -3.71
N GLY A 86 21.62 -9.00 -3.32
CA GLY A 86 22.61 -8.40 -4.22
C GLY A 86 22.92 -9.27 -5.43
N ALA A 87 22.97 -10.60 -5.25
CA ALA A 87 23.16 -11.54 -6.35
C ALA A 87 21.97 -11.59 -7.32
N ALA A 88 20.74 -11.52 -6.80
CA ALA A 88 19.53 -11.44 -7.63
C ALA A 88 19.47 -10.13 -8.43
N ALA A 89 19.79 -9.01 -7.77
CA ALA A 89 19.89 -7.70 -8.42
C ALA A 89 20.97 -7.70 -9.51
N ALA A 90 22.16 -8.26 -9.26
CA ALA A 90 23.27 -8.35 -10.21
C ALA A 90 22.91 -9.15 -11.47
N LYS A 91 22.18 -10.26 -11.32
CA LYS A 91 21.71 -11.08 -12.45
C LYS A 91 20.74 -10.32 -13.35
N GLY A 92 19.97 -9.38 -12.80
CA GLY A 92 18.96 -8.60 -13.52
C GLY A 92 19.45 -7.27 -14.07
N LEU A 93 20.32 -6.57 -13.33
CA LEU A 93 20.70 -5.19 -13.60
C LEU A 93 22.16 -5.02 -14.06
N GLY A 94 22.98 -6.08 -14.01
CA GLY A 94 24.41 -5.99 -14.34
C GLY A 94 25.13 -4.98 -13.44
N ASP A 95 25.93 -4.09 -14.03
CA ASP A 95 26.76 -3.10 -13.31
C ASP A 95 25.94 -2.13 -12.45
N LYS A 96 24.68 -1.87 -12.83
CA LYS A 96 23.74 -1.00 -12.10
C LYS A 96 23.25 -1.61 -10.78
N ALA A 97 23.47 -2.91 -10.56
CA ALA A 97 23.07 -3.57 -9.32
C ALA A 97 23.84 -3.03 -8.11
N SER A 98 25.10 -2.61 -8.30
CA SER A 98 25.98 -2.08 -7.24
C SER A 98 25.38 -0.90 -6.48
N GLU A 99 24.41 -0.19 -7.07
CA GLU A 99 23.67 0.92 -6.49
C GLU A 99 22.54 0.47 -5.54
N VAL A 100 22.16 -0.81 -5.57
CA VAL A 100 20.96 -1.37 -4.93
C VAL A 100 21.24 -2.59 -4.06
N THR A 101 22.49 -3.03 -3.90
CA THR A 101 22.83 -4.41 -3.50
C THR A 101 22.77 -4.73 -2.00
N ASP A 102 22.70 -3.74 -1.12
CA ASP A 102 22.85 -4.01 0.31
C ASP A 102 21.50 -4.09 1.03
N PHE A 103 21.00 -5.33 1.16
CA PHE A 103 19.78 -5.59 1.91
C PHE A 103 19.87 -5.14 3.37
N LYS A 104 21.07 -5.18 3.99
CA LYS A 104 21.24 -4.69 5.37
C LYS A 104 21.06 -3.19 5.49
N LYS A 105 21.37 -2.41 4.45
CA LYS A 105 21.08 -0.97 4.40
C LYS A 105 19.60 -0.67 4.18
N LEU A 106 18.87 -1.59 3.53
CA LEU A 106 17.43 -1.45 3.37
C LEU A 106 16.66 -1.74 4.66
N LEU A 107 17.13 -2.69 5.48
CA LEU A 107 16.41 -3.11 6.70
C LEU A 107 16.01 -1.95 7.64
N PRO A 108 16.89 -0.98 7.98
CA PRO A 108 16.48 0.18 8.80
C PRO A 108 15.40 1.04 8.14
N MET A 109 15.47 1.26 6.82
CA MET A 109 14.46 2.04 6.08
C MET A 109 13.11 1.33 6.09
N LEU A 110 13.10 0.01 5.87
CA LEU A 110 11.90 -0.83 5.93
C LEU A 110 11.29 -0.81 7.34
N LEU A 111 12.13 -0.91 8.38
CA LEU A 111 11.71 -0.87 9.78
C LEU A 111 11.09 0.48 10.15
N GLU A 112 11.72 1.59 9.77
CA GLU A 112 11.19 2.93 10.02
C GLU A 112 9.83 3.12 9.33
N SER A 113 9.72 2.68 8.07
CA SER A 113 8.48 2.73 7.33
C SER A 113 7.37 1.94 8.01
N LEU A 114 7.61 0.68 8.39
CA LEU A 114 6.61 -0.17 9.04
C LEU A 114 6.13 0.41 10.37
N ASN A 115 7.02 0.96 11.18
CA ASN A 115 6.62 1.58 12.45
C ASN A 115 5.71 2.80 12.22
N ARG A 116 6.06 3.65 11.24
CA ARG A 116 5.25 4.80 10.83
C ARG A 116 3.89 4.36 10.29
N ASP A 117 3.90 3.39 9.38
CA ASP A 117 2.73 2.87 8.68
C ASP A 117 1.77 2.15 9.64
N ASN A 118 2.28 1.40 10.63
CA ASN A 118 1.45 0.74 11.64
C ASN A 118 0.66 1.73 12.50
N GLY A 119 1.32 2.80 12.97
CA GLY A 119 0.64 3.88 13.69
C GLY A 119 -0.38 4.60 12.80
N ARG A 120 0.02 4.89 11.55
CA ARG A 120 -0.83 5.60 10.59
C ARG A 120 -2.06 4.79 10.16
N ALA A 121 -1.94 3.46 10.09
CA ALA A 121 -3.05 2.58 9.72
C ALA A 121 -4.21 2.66 10.72
N ALA A 122 -3.91 2.72 12.02
CA ALA A 122 -4.92 2.88 13.06
C ALA A 122 -5.68 4.23 12.93
N ASP A 123 -4.94 5.32 12.66
CA ASP A 123 -5.54 6.64 12.43
C ASP A 123 -6.46 6.65 11.20
N LEU A 124 -6.03 6.02 10.11
CA LEU A 124 -6.82 5.95 8.89
C LEU A 124 -8.05 5.05 9.05
N LEU A 125 -7.97 3.94 9.80
CA LEU A 125 -9.13 3.12 10.14
C LEU A 125 -10.19 3.92 10.89
N LYS A 126 -9.77 4.78 11.83
CA LYS A 126 -10.65 5.69 12.54
C LYS A 126 -11.28 6.73 11.61
N ARG A 127 -10.49 7.31 10.70
CA ARG A 127 -11.00 8.26 9.68
C ARG A 127 -12.01 7.61 8.76
N LEU A 128 -11.75 6.39 8.25
CA LEU A 128 -12.68 5.63 7.41
C LEU A 128 -14.00 5.36 8.12
N SER A 129 -13.95 4.99 9.41
CA SER A 129 -15.15 4.71 10.21
C SER A 129 -15.99 5.97 10.48
N GLY A 130 -15.41 7.15 10.36
CA GLY A 130 -16.10 8.44 10.49
C GLY A 130 -16.71 8.97 9.21
N LEU A 131 -16.44 8.34 8.05
CA LEU A 131 -17.03 8.75 6.77
C LEU A 131 -18.52 8.42 6.74
N LYS A 132 -19.32 9.30 6.14
CA LYS A 132 -20.77 9.15 6.03
C LYS A 132 -21.22 9.24 4.57
N PRO A 133 -21.03 8.18 3.77
CA PRO A 133 -21.37 8.18 2.34
C PRO A 133 -22.79 8.64 2.03
N GLN A 134 -23.75 8.33 2.89
CA GLN A 134 -25.14 8.73 2.77
C GLN A 134 -25.38 10.24 2.88
N ASP A 135 -24.48 10.97 3.56
CA ASP A 135 -24.54 12.43 3.68
C ASP A 135 -23.85 13.10 2.48
N ASP A 136 -22.87 12.41 1.90
CA ASP A 136 -21.91 12.97 0.95
C ASP A 136 -22.23 12.67 -0.52
N PHE A 137 -22.99 11.61 -0.80
CA PHE A 137 -23.25 11.13 -2.16
C PHE A 137 -24.73 10.81 -2.40
N SER A 138 -25.13 10.82 -3.67
CA SER A 138 -26.44 10.34 -4.10
C SER A 138 -26.69 8.90 -3.61
N ALA A 139 -27.91 8.62 -3.15
CA ALA A 139 -28.34 7.29 -2.72
C ALA A 139 -28.05 6.17 -3.75
N LEU A 140 -27.98 6.52 -5.05
CA LEU A 140 -27.67 5.58 -6.13
C LEU A 140 -26.23 5.06 -6.10
N ASP A 141 -25.30 5.82 -5.49
CA ASP A 141 -23.87 5.50 -5.47
C ASP A 141 -23.35 5.09 -4.09
N VAL A 142 -24.16 5.27 -3.02
CA VAL A 142 -23.76 4.97 -1.63
C VAL A 142 -23.17 3.57 -1.48
N ASN A 143 -23.79 2.55 -2.10
CA ASN A 143 -23.27 1.18 -2.03
C ASN A 143 -21.90 1.04 -2.70
N GLY A 144 -21.67 1.72 -3.82
CA GLY A 144 -20.37 1.73 -4.49
C GLY A 144 -19.28 2.40 -3.65
N VAL A 145 -19.63 3.51 -2.98
CA VAL A 145 -18.73 4.22 -2.07
C VAL A 145 -18.42 3.38 -0.82
N VAL A 146 -19.41 2.70 -0.24
CA VAL A 146 -19.22 1.76 0.88
C VAL A 146 -18.30 0.60 0.47
N GLY A 147 -18.40 0.13 -0.78
CA GLY A 147 -17.47 -0.84 -1.35
C GLY A 147 -16.03 -0.34 -1.39
N ALA A 148 -15.81 0.90 -1.83
CA ALA A 148 -14.47 1.53 -1.84
C ALA A 148 -13.91 1.72 -0.41
N ILE A 149 -14.74 2.14 0.55
CA ILE A 149 -14.38 2.21 1.98
C ILE A 149 -13.95 0.83 2.49
N SER A 150 -14.73 -0.21 2.17
CA SER A 150 -14.43 -1.58 2.61
C SER A 150 -13.10 -2.06 2.05
N GLN A 151 -12.79 -1.77 0.78
CA GLN A 151 -11.49 -2.09 0.19
C GLN A 151 -10.34 -1.36 0.90
N ALA A 152 -10.48 -0.06 1.18
CA ALA A 152 -9.48 0.71 1.91
C ALA A 152 -9.29 0.16 3.34
N LYS A 153 -10.38 -0.25 4.00
CA LYS A 153 -10.34 -0.89 5.31
C LYS A 153 -9.56 -2.21 5.28
N THR A 154 -9.83 -3.08 4.30
CA THR A 154 -9.09 -4.33 4.12
C THR A 154 -7.59 -4.08 3.93
N ASN A 155 -7.20 -3.08 3.14
CA ASN A 155 -5.80 -2.71 2.96
C ASN A 155 -5.11 -2.33 4.28
N LEU A 156 -5.79 -1.60 5.15
CA LEU A 156 -5.27 -1.18 6.45
C LEU A 156 -5.27 -2.32 7.48
N GLU A 157 -6.28 -3.19 7.46
CA GLU A 157 -6.36 -4.36 8.35
C GLU A 157 -5.26 -5.39 8.03
N GLU A 158 -4.97 -5.62 6.75
CA GLU A 158 -3.81 -6.42 6.32
C GLU A 158 -2.51 -5.83 6.89
N THR A 159 -2.36 -4.50 6.81
CA THR A 159 -1.19 -3.81 7.37
C THR A 159 -1.09 -4.00 8.88
N ALA A 160 -2.17 -3.76 9.62
CA ALA A 160 -2.18 -3.89 11.09
C ALA A 160 -1.87 -5.33 11.55
N ALA A 161 -2.20 -6.34 10.74
CA ALA A 161 -1.92 -7.74 11.03
C ALA A 161 -0.48 -8.16 10.71
N ASP A 162 0.13 -7.61 9.66
CA ASP A 162 1.46 -8.00 9.18
C ASP A 162 2.58 -7.11 9.74
N ALA A 163 2.38 -5.79 9.86
CA ALA A 163 3.43 -4.85 10.22
C ALA A 163 4.10 -5.16 11.57
N PRO A 164 3.39 -5.48 12.67
CA PRO A 164 4.04 -5.82 13.95
C PRO A 164 4.96 -7.04 13.85
N LYS A 165 4.57 -8.05 13.08
CA LYS A 165 5.37 -9.28 12.89
C LYS A 165 6.64 -8.99 12.09
N LEU A 166 6.53 -8.16 11.06
CA LEU A 166 7.67 -7.75 10.24
C LEU A 166 8.64 -6.86 11.02
N VAL A 167 8.14 -5.97 11.89
CA VAL A 167 8.97 -5.18 12.80
C VAL A 167 9.81 -6.09 13.71
N GLU A 168 9.19 -7.13 14.28
CA GLU A 168 9.91 -8.11 15.10
C GLU A 168 10.96 -8.89 14.28
N GLU A 169 10.61 -9.32 13.07
CA GLU A 169 11.51 -10.08 12.20
C GLU A 169 12.71 -9.24 11.77
N ILE A 170 12.50 -8.01 11.29
CA ILE A 170 13.59 -7.09 10.93
C ILE A 170 14.45 -6.75 12.16
N GLY A 171 13.84 -6.61 13.33
CA GLY A 171 14.54 -6.41 14.59
C GLY A 171 15.48 -7.56 14.97
N LYS A 172 15.25 -8.79 14.49
CA LYS A 172 16.17 -9.93 14.65
C LYS A 172 17.31 -9.90 13.62
N LEU A 173 17.06 -9.36 12.43
CA LEU A 173 18.04 -9.30 11.33
C LEU A 173 19.03 -8.13 11.43
N THR A 174 18.73 -7.15 12.30
CA THR A 174 19.53 -5.93 12.50
C THR A 174 20.38 -5.94 13.77
N LYS A 175 20.35 -7.03 14.54
CA LYS A 175 21.19 -7.28 15.73
C LYS A 175 22.41 -8.11 15.37
#